data_AF-A0A8J8EGB9-F1
#
_entry.id   AF-A0A8J8EGB9-F1
#
_cell.length_a   1.000
_cell.length_b   1.000
_cell.length_c   1.000
_cell.angle_alpha   90.00
_cell.angle_beta   90.00
_cell.angle_gamma   90.00
#
_symmetry.space_group_name_H-M   'P 1'
#
loop_
_entity.id
_entity.type
_entity.pdbx_description
1 polymer ?
#
loop_
_entity_poly.entity_id
_entity_poly.type
_entity_poly.pdbx_seq_one_letter_code
_entity_poly.pdbx_strand_id
1 'polypeptide(L)'
;MLESLWNELWGFLYEYFWEPMFTRSGYNPINTLVYALMLGFGAIYTYKYILKPLKIKIDGTLFMAVTLMVVFGSTVRALVDGGILPQNPLILTPGIFFTTFLIMLPAIVLDAKLKTYPKLTFGWGALLALWANYLLVTHAKSWEPYELTLLHTFISWIPALLIYKYKPFDRLYLYAVLAHLYDMGSTVVAIHFYGYREVHWLENILVQHFGAYFYYPWITLILIVVYYGIQKLVDDEEERRLWYLMVYVLGLGPAIRDPAQLVLQIGG
;
A
#
# COMPACT_ATOMS: atom_id res chain seq x y z
N MET A 1 27.33 25.83 18.38
CA MET A 1 27.27 24.36 18.63
C MET A 1 25.86 23.82 18.41
N LEU A 2 24.84 24.33 19.12
CA LEU A 2 23.43 23.94 18.90
C LEU A 2 22.92 24.20 17.48
N GLU A 3 23.27 25.35 16.88
CA GLU A 3 22.90 25.67 15.48
C GLU A 3 23.60 24.77 14.45
N SER A 4 24.85 24.37 14.70
CA SER A 4 25.57 23.42 13.83
C SER A 4 24.91 22.05 13.85
N LEU A 5 24.59 21.56 15.04
CA LEU A 5 23.91 20.28 15.22
C LEU A 5 22.52 20.30 14.58
N TRP A 6 21.79 21.40 14.73
CA TRP A 6 20.49 21.58 14.08
C TRP A 6 20.60 21.56 12.55
N ASN A 7 21.58 22.27 11.98
CA ASN A 7 21.78 22.29 10.53
C ASN A 7 22.19 20.91 9.99
N GLU A 8 23.03 20.17 10.70
CA GLU A 8 23.41 18.80 10.34
C GLU A 8 22.21 17.84 10.42
N LEU A 9 21.42 17.92 11.49
CA LEU A 9 20.20 17.13 11.64
C LEU A 9 19.16 17.46 10.57
N TRP A 10 18.96 18.74 10.29
CA TRP A 10 18.04 19.17 9.23
C TRP A 10 18.53 18.73 7.86
N GLY A 11 19.83 18.85 7.58
CA GLY A 11 20.43 18.36 6.34
C GLY A 11 20.18 16.87 6.13
N PHE A 12 20.38 16.06 7.17
CA PHE A 12 20.06 14.63 7.15
C PHE A 12 18.57 14.38 6.91
N LEU A 13 17.68 15.06 7.65
CA LEU A 13 16.24 14.90 7.45
C LEU A 13 15.80 15.32 6.05
N TYR A 14 16.42 16.38 5.52
CA TYR A 14 16.11 16.89 4.21
C TYR A 14 16.52 15.90 3.11
N GLU A 15 17.76 15.42 3.12
CA GLU A 15 18.31 14.50 2.12
C GLU A 15 17.61 13.13 2.13
N TYR A 16 17.40 12.56 3.32
CA TYR A 16 16.89 11.18 3.41
C TYR A 16 15.37 11.07 3.39
N PHE A 17 14.65 12.13 3.79
CA PHE A 17 13.19 12.09 3.94
C PHE A 17 12.47 13.18 3.17
N TRP A 18 12.83 14.45 3.33
CA TRP A 18 12.06 15.54 2.73
C TRP A 18 12.19 15.58 1.20
N GLU A 19 13.40 15.69 0.66
CA GLU A 19 13.64 15.80 -0.77
C GLU A 19 13.10 14.60 -1.56
N PRO A 20 13.30 13.34 -1.14
CA PRO A 20 12.75 12.19 -1.86
C PRO A 20 11.23 12.18 -1.98
N MET A 21 10.50 12.77 -1.01
CA MET A 21 9.03 12.87 -1.07
C MET A 21 8.57 13.66 -2.29
N PHE A 22 9.28 14.73 -2.64
CA PHE A 22 8.89 15.65 -3.72
C PHE A 22 9.52 15.28 -5.05
N THR A 23 10.78 14.86 -5.04
CA THR A 23 11.54 14.54 -6.27
C THR A 23 11.21 13.16 -6.83
N ARG A 24 10.61 12.28 -6.03
CA ARG A 24 10.34 10.87 -6.39
C ARG A 24 11.62 10.12 -6.80
N SER A 25 12.75 10.49 -6.20
CA SER A 25 14.06 9.88 -6.48
C SER A 25 14.17 8.41 -6.05
N GLY A 26 13.18 7.89 -5.31
CA GLY A 26 13.08 6.50 -4.88
C GLY A 26 13.42 6.30 -3.40
N TYR A 27 13.50 5.05 -2.99
CA TYR A 27 13.84 4.69 -1.61
C TYR A 27 15.34 4.41 -1.48
N ASN A 28 15.93 4.88 -0.39
CA ASN A 28 17.30 4.54 0.02
C ASN A 28 17.25 3.59 1.23
N PRO A 29 18.36 2.91 1.58
CA PRO A 29 18.36 1.95 2.68
C PRO A 29 17.91 2.56 4.02
N ILE A 30 18.22 3.84 4.27
CA ILE A 30 17.89 4.54 5.52
C ILE A 30 16.39 4.81 5.61
N ASN A 31 15.79 5.45 4.61
CA ASN A 31 14.36 5.74 4.62
C ASN A 31 13.52 4.46 4.56
N THR A 32 13.97 3.44 3.83
CA THR A 32 13.33 2.12 3.78
C THR A 32 13.28 1.49 5.17
N LEU A 33 14.41 1.46 5.89
CA LEU A 33 14.48 0.90 7.23
C LEU A 33 13.59 1.67 8.21
N VAL A 34 13.65 3.01 8.17
CA VAL A 34 12.85 3.85 9.07
C VAL A 34 11.35 3.67 8.79
N TYR A 35 10.91 3.66 7.53
CA TYR A 35 9.51 3.43 7.19
C TYR A 35 9.03 2.04 7.58
N ALA A 36 9.86 1.01 7.41
CA ALA A 36 9.55 -0.36 7.87
C ALA A 36 9.38 -0.41 9.39
N LEU A 37 10.27 0.23 10.16
CA LEU A 37 10.16 0.31 11.61
C LEU A 37 8.91 1.09 12.04
N MET A 38 8.62 2.23 11.40
CA MET A 38 7.42 3.03 11.67
C MET A 38 6.13 2.22 11.42
N LEU A 39 6.07 1.46 10.33
CA LEU A 39 4.94 0.58 10.04
C LEU A 39 4.82 -0.52 11.09
N GLY A 40 5.93 -1.19 11.43
CA GLY A 40 5.94 -2.27 12.41
C GLY A 40 5.50 -1.81 13.81
N PHE A 41 6.10 -0.74 14.33
CA PHE A 41 5.69 -0.16 15.61
C PHE A 41 4.26 0.40 15.55
N GLY A 42 3.90 1.07 14.45
CA GLY A 42 2.54 1.58 14.22
C GLY A 42 1.50 0.47 14.27
N ALA A 43 1.76 -0.67 13.64
CA ALA A 43 0.90 -1.85 13.67
C ALA A 43 0.75 -2.40 15.09
N ILE A 44 1.87 -2.64 15.79
CA ILE A 44 1.88 -3.20 17.15
C ILE A 44 1.14 -2.27 18.11
N TYR A 45 1.40 -0.96 18.05
CA TYR A 45 0.73 0.01 18.92
C TYR A 45 -0.74 0.18 18.58
N THR A 46 -1.10 0.14 17.29
CA THR A 46 -2.51 0.16 16.88
C THR A 46 -3.26 -1.05 17.42
N TYR A 47 -2.67 -2.24 17.31
CA TYR A 47 -3.26 -3.45 17.87
C TYR A 47 -3.41 -3.35 19.39
N LYS A 48 -2.33 -3.04 20.11
CA LYS A 48 -2.28 -3.04 21.57
C LYS A 48 -3.16 -1.98 22.22
N TYR A 49 -3.19 -0.76 21.66
CA TYR A 49 -3.82 0.39 22.30
C TYR A 49 -5.15 0.82 21.68
N ILE A 50 -5.47 0.37 20.46
CA ILE A 50 -6.72 0.74 19.77
C ILE A 50 -7.59 -0.49 19.56
N LEU A 51 -7.14 -1.47 18.76
CA LEU A 51 -7.99 -2.60 18.36
C LEU A 51 -8.36 -3.51 19.54
N LYS A 52 -7.37 -3.91 20.34
CA LYS A 52 -7.57 -4.82 21.49
C LYS A 52 -8.48 -4.20 22.56
N PRO A 53 -8.29 -2.93 23.01
CA PRO A 53 -9.21 -2.30 23.96
C PRO A 53 -10.63 -2.11 23.42
N LEU A 54 -10.78 -1.87 22.11
CA LEU A 54 -12.09 -1.75 21.45
C LEU A 54 -12.73 -3.11 21.14
N LYS A 55 -12.05 -4.23 21.42
CA LYS A 55 -12.48 -5.61 21.11
C LYS A 55 -12.76 -5.82 19.61
N ILE A 56 -12.01 -5.12 18.76
CA ILE A 56 -12.08 -5.27 17.31
C ILE A 56 -11.15 -6.42 16.92
N LYS A 57 -11.72 -7.46 16.32
CA LYS A 57 -10.95 -8.60 15.83
C LYS A 57 -10.27 -8.28 14.51
N ILE A 58 -9.10 -8.85 14.29
CA ILE A 58 -8.43 -8.77 12.99
C ILE A 58 -9.00 -9.87 12.10
N ASP A 59 -10.11 -9.57 11.42
CA ASP A 59 -10.82 -10.49 10.54
C ASP A 59 -11.14 -9.84 9.18
N GLY A 60 -11.91 -10.54 8.34
CA GLY A 60 -12.31 -10.03 7.03
C GLY A 60 -13.07 -8.69 7.09
N THR A 61 -13.73 -8.40 8.21
CA THR A 61 -14.46 -7.14 8.44
C THR A 61 -13.49 -5.98 8.57
N LEU A 62 -12.44 -6.15 9.39
CA LEU A 62 -11.40 -5.14 9.52
C LEU A 62 -10.64 -4.94 8.21
N PHE A 63 -10.32 -6.03 7.50
CA PHE A 63 -9.70 -5.96 6.16
C PHE A 63 -10.54 -5.14 5.19
N MET A 64 -11.86 -5.34 5.16
CA MET A 64 -12.76 -4.58 4.30
C MET A 64 -12.80 -3.09 4.67
N ALA A 65 -12.90 -2.77 5.96
CA ALA A 65 -12.88 -1.39 6.44
C ALA A 65 -11.55 -0.68 6.08
N VAL A 66 -10.42 -1.36 6.26
CA VAL A 66 -9.10 -0.85 5.87
C VAL A 66 -8.97 -0.73 4.35
N THR A 67 -9.50 -1.68 3.58
CA THR A 67 -9.50 -1.66 2.11
C THR A 67 -10.08 -0.35 1.58
N LEU A 68 -11.22 0.10 2.10
CA LEU A 68 -11.84 1.36 1.69
C LEU A 68 -10.92 2.56 1.97
N MET A 69 -10.18 2.54 3.07
CA MET A 69 -9.17 3.56 3.36
C MET A 69 -7.93 3.50 2.49
N VAL A 70 -7.49 2.31 2.12
CA VAL A 70 -6.41 2.16 1.14
C VAL A 70 -6.87 2.68 -0.22
N VAL A 71 -8.07 2.33 -0.68
CA VAL A 71 -8.64 2.85 -1.94
C VAL A 71 -8.65 4.38 -1.94
N PHE A 72 -9.18 5.00 -0.88
CA PHE A 72 -9.16 6.46 -0.73
C PHE A 72 -7.73 7.01 -0.76
N GLY A 73 -6.85 6.52 0.12
CA GLY A 73 -5.49 7.03 0.27
C GLY A 73 -4.68 6.91 -1.01
N SER A 74 -4.69 5.74 -1.63
CA SER A 74 -4.00 5.46 -2.90
C SER A 74 -4.52 6.31 -4.04
N THR A 75 -5.84 6.51 -4.13
CA THR A 75 -6.43 7.34 -5.18
C THR A 75 -6.09 8.82 -4.98
N VAL A 76 -6.16 9.32 -3.75
CA VAL A 76 -5.74 10.71 -3.42
C VAL A 76 -4.25 10.91 -3.71
N ARG A 77 -3.42 9.92 -3.37
CA ARG A 77 -2.00 9.93 -3.70
C ARG A 77 -1.78 10.00 -5.21
N ALA A 78 -2.51 9.19 -5.99
CA ALA A 78 -2.46 9.18 -7.45
C ALA A 78 -2.94 10.51 -8.06
N LEU A 79 -3.97 11.14 -7.50
CA LEU A 79 -4.46 12.46 -7.92
C LEU A 79 -3.42 13.56 -7.70
N VAL A 80 -2.68 13.51 -6.59
CA VAL A 80 -1.52 14.39 -6.37
C VAL A 80 -0.41 14.07 -7.36
N ASP A 81 -0.14 12.77 -7.60
CA ASP A 81 0.90 12.40 -8.54
C ASP A 81 0.60 12.88 -9.96
N GLY A 82 -0.66 12.73 -10.40
CA GLY A 82 -1.18 13.15 -11.70
C GLY A 82 -1.40 14.65 -11.85
N GLY A 83 -1.11 15.46 -10.82
CA GLY A 83 -1.20 16.92 -10.87
C GLY A 83 -2.63 17.48 -10.76
N ILE A 84 -3.60 16.66 -10.37
CA ILE A 84 -5.00 17.10 -10.15
C ILE A 84 -5.15 17.79 -8.78
N LEU A 85 -4.48 17.25 -7.77
CA LEU A 85 -4.42 17.83 -6.43
C LEU A 85 -3.03 18.41 -6.14
N PRO A 86 -2.92 19.49 -5.33
CA PRO A 86 -1.63 20.08 -5.01
C PRO A 86 -0.77 19.13 -4.18
N GLN A 87 0.55 19.21 -4.37
CA GLN A 87 1.51 18.46 -3.57
C GLN A 87 1.44 18.89 -2.10
N ASN A 88 1.41 17.91 -1.20
CA ASN A 88 1.37 18.14 0.25
C ASN A 88 2.14 17.00 0.95
N PRO A 89 3.08 17.30 1.86
CA PRO A 89 3.81 16.28 2.63
C PRO A 89 2.92 15.23 3.33
N LEU A 90 1.71 15.62 3.74
CA LEU A 90 0.75 14.72 4.38
C LEU A 90 0.15 13.70 3.40
N ILE A 91 0.19 13.98 2.10
CA ILE A 91 -0.30 13.08 1.06
C ILE A 91 0.85 12.35 0.36
N LEU A 92 2.05 12.93 0.32
CA LEU A 92 3.23 12.24 -0.23
C LEU A 92 3.64 11.10 0.69
N THR A 93 4.27 10.05 0.15
CA THR A 93 4.71 8.89 0.94
C THR A 93 5.91 9.28 1.80
N PRO A 94 5.93 8.98 3.13
CA PRO A 94 5.03 8.09 3.86
C PRO A 94 3.79 8.75 4.48
N GLY A 95 3.65 10.08 4.39
CA GLY A 95 2.57 10.87 4.99
C GLY A 95 1.17 10.30 4.80
N ILE A 96 0.85 9.81 3.60
CA ILE A 96 -0.49 9.27 3.29
C ILE A 96 -0.92 8.12 4.21
N PHE A 97 0.02 7.28 4.69
CA PHE A 97 -0.29 6.21 5.63
C PHE A 97 -0.75 6.78 6.98
N PHE A 98 -0.08 7.83 7.46
CA PHE A 98 -0.48 8.51 8.69
C PHE A 98 -1.79 9.26 8.51
N THR A 99 -1.96 9.96 7.39
CA THR A 99 -3.19 10.73 7.12
C THR A 99 -4.40 9.83 7.01
N THR A 100 -4.33 8.73 6.25
CA THR A 100 -5.44 7.76 6.16
C THR A 100 -5.74 7.11 7.50
N PHE A 101 -4.71 6.72 8.26
CA PHE A 101 -4.88 6.18 9.60
C PHE A 101 -5.57 7.18 10.55
N LEU A 102 -5.11 8.44 10.61
CA LEU A 102 -5.67 9.47 11.47
C LEU A 102 -7.10 9.87 11.05
N ILE A 103 -7.43 9.81 9.76
CA ILE A 103 -8.80 10.03 9.27
C ILE A 103 -9.72 8.84 9.63
N MET A 104 -9.18 7.62 9.60
CA MET A 104 -9.93 6.41 9.95
C MET A 104 -10.18 6.29 11.46
N LEU A 105 -9.23 6.75 12.28
CA LEU A 105 -9.20 6.50 13.72
C LEU A 105 -10.46 7.00 14.47
N PRO A 106 -10.96 8.24 14.25
CA PRO A 106 -12.18 8.69 14.90
C PRO A 106 -13.40 7.85 14.51
N ALA A 107 -13.49 7.46 13.22
CA ALA A 107 -14.60 6.66 12.72
C ALA A 107 -14.63 5.28 13.39
N ILE A 108 -13.50 4.56 13.42
CA ILE A 108 -13.44 3.22 14.03
C ILE A 108 -13.65 3.25 15.55
N VAL A 109 -13.12 4.27 16.25
CA VAL A 109 -13.34 4.45 17.69
C VAL A 109 -14.81 4.75 17.99
N LEU A 110 -15.44 5.64 17.22
CA LEU A 110 -16.84 6.00 17.41
C LEU A 110 -17.75 4.80 17.09
N ASP A 111 -17.48 4.08 16.00
CA ASP A 111 -18.24 2.92 15.56
C ASP A 111 -18.21 1.79 16.61
N ALA A 112 -17.05 1.55 17.22
CA ALA A 112 -16.91 0.59 18.32
C ALA A 112 -17.64 1.04 19.59
N LYS A 113 -17.52 2.32 19.98
CA LYS A 113 -18.20 2.88 21.17
C LYS A 113 -19.73 2.89 21.02
N LEU A 114 -20.23 3.17 19.83
CA LEU A 114 -21.66 3.14 19.50
C LEU A 114 -22.19 1.70 19.28
N LYS A 115 -21.31 0.68 19.31
CA LYS A 115 -21.65 -0.72 19.02
C LYS A 115 -22.28 -0.90 17.63
N THR A 116 -21.92 -0.04 16.68
CA THR A 116 -22.38 -0.09 15.29
C THR A 116 -21.36 -0.73 14.35
N TYR A 117 -20.18 -1.09 14.86
CA TYR A 117 -19.08 -1.65 14.07
C TYR A 117 -19.53 -2.83 13.21
N PRO A 118 -19.22 -2.86 11.90
CA PRO A 118 -18.35 -1.93 11.14
C PRO A 118 -19.08 -0.80 10.38
N LYS A 119 -20.36 -0.53 10.65
CA LYS A 119 -21.22 0.26 9.77
C LYS A 119 -20.74 1.69 9.54
N LEU A 120 -20.37 2.40 10.61
CA LEU A 120 -19.93 3.79 10.50
C LEU A 120 -18.55 3.87 9.86
N THR A 121 -17.64 2.98 10.23
CA THR A 121 -16.29 2.90 9.64
C THR A 121 -16.37 2.62 8.15
N PHE A 122 -17.23 1.67 7.76
CA PHE A 122 -17.48 1.34 6.36
C PHE A 122 -18.10 2.52 5.60
N GLY A 123 -19.16 3.14 6.14
CA GLY A 123 -19.80 4.29 5.50
C GLY A 123 -18.85 5.47 5.30
N TRP A 124 -18.02 5.75 6.31
CA TRP A 124 -16.98 6.78 6.24
C TRP A 124 -15.93 6.46 5.17
N GLY A 125 -15.42 5.22 5.18
CA GLY A 125 -14.45 4.74 4.20
C GLY A 125 -14.98 4.82 2.77
N ALA A 126 -16.22 4.35 2.57
CA ALA A 126 -16.87 4.35 1.27
C ALA A 126 -17.11 5.76 0.76
N LEU A 127 -17.57 6.69 1.61
CA LEU A 127 -17.79 8.09 1.23
C LEU A 127 -16.50 8.74 0.70
N LEU A 128 -15.40 8.56 1.44
CA LEU A 128 -14.10 9.11 1.06
C LEU A 128 -13.54 8.45 -0.20
N ALA A 129 -13.63 7.13 -0.30
CA ALA A 129 -13.22 6.38 -1.48
C ALA A 129 -14.01 6.80 -2.73
N LEU A 130 -15.33 6.98 -2.61
CA LEU A 130 -16.20 7.46 -3.68
C LEU A 130 -15.81 8.86 -4.13
N TRP A 131 -15.54 9.78 -3.20
CA TRP A 131 -15.08 11.13 -3.53
C TRP A 131 -13.76 11.10 -4.31
N ALA A 132 -12.76 10.35 -3.84
CA ALA A 132 -11.47 10.26 -4.52
C ALA A 132 -11.61 9.60 -5.91
N ASN A 133 -12.39 8.53 -6.02
CA ASN A 133 -12.62 7.85 -7.31
C ASN A 133 -13.46 8.70 -8.27
N TYR A 134 -14.40 9.51 -7.78
CA TYR A 134 -15.10 10.48 -8.61
C TYR A 134 -14.12 11.47 -9.25
N LEU A 135 -13.17 12.00 -8.47
CA LEU A 135 -12.12 12.88 -9.01
C LEU A 135 -11.23 12.15 -10.03
N LEU A 136 -10.80 10.92 -9.73
CA LEU A 136 -10.04 10.10 -10.68
C LEU A 136 -10.79 9.93 -12.00
N VAL A 137 -12.06 9.52 -11.95
CA VAL A 137 -12.85 9.22 -13.15
C VAL A 137 -13.10 10.47 -14.00
N THR A 138 -13.39 11.60 -13.34
CA THR A 138 -13.67 12.87 -14.04
C THR A 138 -12.44 13.53 -14.64
N HIS A 139 -11.23 13.17 -14.18
CA HIS A 139 -9.96 13.71 -14.68
C HIS A 139 -9.12 12.68 -15.44
N ALA A 140 -9.62 11.45 -15.57
CA ALA A 140 -8.97 10.37 -16.31
C ALA A 140 -8.79 10.78 -17.78
N LYS A 141 -7.57 10.66 -18.28
CA LYS A 141 -7.25 10.99 -19.68
C LYS A 141 -7.32 9.76 -20.57
N SER A 142 -6.87 8.60 -20.09
CA SER A 142 -6.99 7.31 -20.78
C SER A 142 -7.11 6.18 -19.77
N TRP A 143 -8.04 5.25 -19.97
CA TRP A 143 -8.23 4.08 -19.11
C TRP A 143 -7.38 2.87 -19.52
N GLU A 144 -6.75 2.91 -20.70
CA GLU A 144 -5.93 1.82 -21.23
C GLU A 144 -4.87 1.30 -20.24
N PRO A 145 -4.09 2.14 -19.52
CA PRO A 145 -3.13 1.63 -18.54
C PRO A 145 -3.79 0.80 -17.42
N TYR A 146 -4.98 1.21 -16.98
CA TYR A 146 -5.72 0.53 -15.92
C TYR A 146 -6.32 -0.78 -16.44
N GLU A 147 -6.88 -0.78 -17.65
CA GLU A 147 -7.40 -1.99 -18.31
C GLU A 147 -6.31 -3.04 -18.50
N LEU A 148 -5.14 -2.63 -19.00
CA LEU A 148 -3.98 -3.51 -19.10
C LEU A 148 -3.56 -4.05 -17.73
N THR A 149 -3.57 -3.20 -16.71
CA THR A 149 -3.21 -3.61 -15.34
C THR A 149 -4.16 -4.69 -14.83
N LEU A 150 -5.47 -4.49 -15.00
CA LEU A 150 -6.49 -5.47 -14.61
C LEU A 150 -6.33 -6.78 -15.37
N LEU A 151 -6.03 -6.74 -16.67
CA LEU A 151 -5.79 -7.94 -17.47
C LEU A 151 -4.62 -8.76 -16.91
N HIS A 152 -3.48 -8.13 -16.67
CA HIS A 152 -2.29 -8.81 -16.13
C HIS A 152 -2.53 -9.34 -14.71
N THR A 153 -3.28 -8.59 -13.91
CA THR A 153 -3.68 -8.99 -12.55
C THR A 153 -4.58 -10.22 -12.55
N PHE A 154 -5.62 -10.25 -13.39
CA PHE A 154 -6.51 -11.40 -13.44
C PHE A 154 -5.81 -12.65 -13.95
N ILE A 155 -4.90 -12.51 -14.93
CA ILE A 155 -4.07 -13.62 -15.40
C ILE A 155 -3.18 -14.14 -14.26
N SER A 156 -2.53 -13.25 -13.50
CA SER A 156 -1.63 -13.64 -12.41
C SER A 156 -2.35 -14.23 -11.20
N TRP A 157 -3.62 -13.89 -10.98
CA TRP A 157 -4.45 -14.51 -9.94
C TRP A 157 -4.79 -15.98 -10.22
N ILE A 158 -4.89 -16.40 -11.49
CA ILE A 158 -5.23 -17.78 -11.86
C ILE A 158 -4.31 -18.81 -11.16
N PRO A 159 -2.97 -18.77 -11.32
CA PRO A 159 -2.10 -19.73 -10.66
C PRO A 159 -2.17 -19.62 -9.13
N ALA A 160 -2.27 -18.42 -8.56
CA ALA A 160 -2.36 -18.24 -7.11
C ALA A 160 -3.62 -18.87 -6.51
N LEU A 161 -4.77 -18.68 -7.17
CA LEU A 161 -6.06 -19.26 -6.76
C LEU A 161 -6.09 -20.78 -6.97
N LEU A 162 -5.45 -21.29 -8.03
CA LEU A 162 -5.29 -22.74 -8.22
C LEU A 162 -4.44 -23.36 -7.11
N ILE A 163 -3.30 -22.75 -6.77
CA ILE A 163 -2.46 -23.20 -5.64
C ILE A 163 -3.26 -23.19 -4.35
N TYR A 164 -3.98 -22.10 -4.07
CA TYR A 164 -4.83 -22.00 -2.89
C TYR A 164 -5.91 -23.08 -2.84
N LYS A 165 -6.53 -23.41 -3.98
CA LYS A 165 -7.54 -24.47 -4.08
C LYS A 165 -6.98 -25.85 -3.71
N TYR A 166 -5.76 -26.18 -4.15
CA TYR A 166 -5.16 -27.50 -3.88
C TYR A 166 -4.39 -27.56 -2.55
N LYS A 167 -3.83 -26.44 -2.11
CA LYS A 167 -3.07 -26.33 -0.86
C LYS A 167 -3.47 -25.02 -0.16
N PRO A 168 -4.62 -25.01 0.53
CA PRO A 168 -5.12 -23.80 1.17
C PRO A 168 -4.17 -23.36 2.29
N PHE A 169 -3.96 -22.06 2.34
CA PHE A 169 -3.29 -21.36 3.44
C PHE A 169 -4.26 -20.37 4.08
N ASP A 170 -3.81 -19.54 5.02
CA ASP A 170 -4.72 -18.58 5.67
C ASP A 170 -5.42 -17.66 4.64
N ARG A 171 -6.75 -17.58 4.73
CA ARG A 171 -7.58 -16.81 3.80
C ARG A 171 -7.26 -15.30 3.82
N LEU A 172 -6.91 -14.75 4.97
CA LEU A 172 -6.54 -13.33 5.07
C LEU A 172 -5.18 -13.09 4.42
N TYR A 173 -4.27 -14.08 4.47
CA TYR A 173 -3.02 -14.01 3.73
C TYR A 173 -3.22 -14.14 2.22
N LEU A 174 -4.25 -14.88 1.76
CA LEU A 174 -4.62 -14.91 0.34
C LEU A 174 -4.95 -13.50 -0.17
N TYR A 175 -5.66 -12.68 0.61
CA TYR A 175 -5.93 -11.29 0.22
C TYR A 175 -4.64 -10.50 0.03
N ALA A 176 -3.65 -10.69 0.90
CA ALA A 176 -2.33 -10.08 0.75
C ALA A 176 -1.63 -10.54 -0.55
N VAL A 177 -1.64 -11.84 -0.84
CA VAL A 177 -1.07 -12.38 -2.10
C VAL A 177 -1.74 -11.76 -3.32
N LEU A 178 -3.08 -11.71 -3.35
CA LEU A 178 -3.82 -11.13 -4.47
C LEU A 178 -3.53 -9.63 -4.65
N ALA A 179 -3.40 -8.88 -3.55
CA ALA A 179 -3.05 -7.47 -3.59
C ALA A 179 -1.65 -7.22 -4.16
N HIS A 180 -0.66 -8.03 -3.78
CA HIS A 180 0.70 -7.95 -4.35
C HIS A 180 0.74 -8.37 -5.82
N LEU A 181 -0.06 -9.35 -6.24
CA LEU A 181 -0.16 -9.71 -7.65
C LEU A 181 -0.85 -8.63 -8.50
N TYR A 182 -1.77 -7.87 -7.89
CA TYR A 182 -2.33 -6.66 -8.51
C TYR A 182 -1.26 -5.57 -8.66
N ASP A 183 -0.45 -5.36 -7.62
CA ASP A 183 0.69 -4.44 -7.67
C ASP A 183 1.66 -4.80 -8.81
N MET A 184 2.03 -6.08 -8.93
CA MET A 184 2.89 -6.53 -10.03
C MET A 184 2.24 -6.32 -11.41
N GLY A 185 0.92 -6.48 -11.50
CA GLY A 185 0.16 -6.12 -12.69
C GLY A 185 0.42 -4.67 -13.09
N SER A 186 0.34 -3.74 -12.14
CA SER A 186 0.60 -2.33 -12.39
C SER A 186 2.06 -2.03 -12.69
N THR A 187 3.00 -2.65 -11.97
CA THR A 187 4.45 -2.47 -12.20
C THR A 187 4.84 -2.94 -13.60
N VAL A 188 4.38 -4.11 -14.03
CA VAL A 188 4.64 -4.62 -15.37
C VAL A 188 4.07 -3.69 -16.43
N VAL A 189 2.84 -3.19 -16.24
CA VAL A 189 2.24 -2.25 -17.19
C VAL A 189 3.05 -0.96 -17.28
N ALA A 190 3.37 -0.35 -16.14
CA ALA A 190 4.13 0.89 -16.06
C ALA A 190 5.49 0.79 -16.77
N ILE A 191 6.26 -0.28 -16.49
CA ILE A 191 7.61 -0.44 -17.03
C ILE A 191 7.58 -0.90 -18.49
N HIS A 192 6.82 -1.95 -18.80
CA HIS A 192 6.88 -2.60 -20.11
C HIS A 192 6.15 -1.81 -21.20
N PHE A 193 5.02 -1.19 -20.88
CA PHE A 193 4.19 -0.50 -21.87
C PHE A 193 4.34 1.02 -21.85
N TYR A 194 4.66 1.62 -20.70
CA TYR A 194 4.71 3.07 -20.53
C TYR A 194 6.12 3.62 -20.22
N GLY A 195 7.15 2.77 -20.21
CA GLY A 195 8.55 3.20 -20.11
C GLY A 195 8.95 3.78 -18.74
N TYR A 196 8.17 3.54 -17.69
CA TYR A 196 8.52 3.93 -16.32
C TYR A 196 9.74 3.13 -15.83
N ARG A 197 10.43 3.68 -14.83
CA ARG A 197 11.62 3.06 -14.21
C ARG A 197 11.28 2.55 -12.82
N GLU A 198 11.87 1.41 -12.48
CA GLU A 198 11.84 0.91 -11.11
C GLU A 198 12.64 1.83 -10.17
N VAL A 199 12.05 2.13 -9.01
CA VAL A 199 12.62 3.02 -7.99
C VAL A 199 13.43 2.27 -6.93
N HIS A 200 13.22 0.96 -6.77
CA HIS A 200 14.00 0.14 -5.85
C HIS A 200 15.28 -0.39 -6.50
N TRP A 201 16.41 -0.22 -5.82
CA TRP A 201 17.74 -0.52 -6.38
C TRP A 201 17.92 -1.99 -6.80
N LEU A 202 17.45 -2.94 -5.99
CA LEU A 202 17.64 -4.37 -6.22
C LEU A 202 16.76 -4.87 -7.38
N GLU A 203 15.50 -4.46 -7.35
CA GLU A 203 14.50 -4.78 -8.34
C GLU A 203 14.87 -4.18 -9.70
N ASN A 204 15.44 -2.97 -9.72
CA ASN A 204 15.95 -2.35 -10.94
C ASN A 204 17.04 -3.21 -11.61
N ILE A 205 17.96 -3.80 -10.83
CA ILE A 205 18.98 -4.74 -11.36
C ILE A 205 18.29 -5.96 -11.98
N LEU A 206 17.31 -6.55 -11.31
CA LEU A 206 16.60 -7.74 -11.81
C LEU A 206 15.86 -7.45 -13.12
N VAL A 207 15.16 -6.32 -13.20
CA VAL A 207 14.41 -5.91 -14.40
C VAL A 207 15.33 -5.67 -15.59
N GLN A 208 16.49 -5.05 -15.38
CA GLN A 208 17.45 -4.83 -16.46
C GLN A 208 17.97 -6.15 -17.06
N HIS A 209 18.08 -7.21 -16.26
CA HIS A 209 18.59 -8.51 -16.72
C HIS A 209 17.50 -9.43 -17.27
N PHE A 210 16.32 -9.45 -16.65
CA PHE A 210 15.27 -10.44 -16.92
C PHE A 210 13.96 -9.85 -17.49
N GLY A 211 13.86 -8.52 -17.55
CA GLY A 211 12.65 -7.82 -17.97
C GLY A 211 11.59 -7.69 -16.89
N ALA A 212 10.57 -6.86 -17.14
CA ALA A 212 9.53 -6.53 -16.16
C ALA A 212 8.75 -7.76 -15.67
N TYR A 213 8.52 -8.77 -16.50
CA TYR A 213 7.74 -9.95 -16.08
C TYR A 213 8.43 -10.80 -15.01
N PHE A 214 9.73 -10.61 -14.76
CA PHE A 214 10.44 -11.31 -13.68
C PHE A 214 9.94 -10.93 -12.27
N TYR A 215 9.20 -9.83 -12.13
CA TYR A 215 8.55 -9.45 -10.87
C TYR A 215 7.61 -10.52 -10.33
N TYR A 216 6.87 -11.23 -11.19
CA TYR A 216 5.92 -12.24 -10.75
C TYR A 216 6.57 -13.38 -9.95
N PRO A 217 7.57 -14.10 -10.47
CA PRO A 217 8.25 -15.13 -9.67
C PRO A 217 9.01 -14.55 -8.48
N TRP A 218 9.59 -13.35 -8.61
CA TRP A 218 10.32 -12.69 -7.53
C TRP A 218 9.41 -12.36 -6.34
N ILE A 219 8.30 -11.66 -6.55
CA ILE A 219 7.37 -11.32 -5.47
C ILE A 219 6.72 -12.57 -4.88
N THR A 220 6.44 -13.57 -5.72
CA THR A 220 5.85 -14.84 -5.26
C THR A 220 6.80 -15.54 -4.28
N LEU A 221 8.10 -15.56 -4.57
CA LEU A 221 9.11 -16.08 -3.65
C LEU A 221 9.14 -15.29 -2.34
N ILE A 222 9.13 -13.96 -2.40
CA ILE A 222 9.10 -13.09 -1.22
C ILE A 222 7.87 -13.39 -0.38
N LEU A 223 6.68 -13.47 -0.97
CA LEU A 223 5.43 -13.78 -0.26
C LEU A 223 5.48 -15.17 0.40
N ILE A 224 6.05 -16.18 -0.25
CA ILE A 224 6.25 -17.49 0.36
C ILE A 224 7.15 -17.39 1.61
N VAL A 225 8.28 -16.68 1.50
CA VAL A 225 9.20 -16.47 2.62
C VAL A 225 8.52 -15.71 3.76
N VAL A 226 7.79 -14.64 3.44
CA VAL A 226 7.05 -13.83 4.42
C VAL A 226 5.97 -14.67 5.11
N TYR A 227 5.20 -15.47 4.37
CA TYR A 227 4.17 -16.33 4.93
C TYR A 227 4.73 -17.29 5.97
N TYR A 228 5.76 -18.06 5.58
CA TYR A 228 6.38 -19.04 6.48
C TYR A 228 7.18 -18.36 7.60
N GLY A 229 7.77 -17.19 7.35
CA GLY A 229 8.41 -16.36 8.36
C GLY A 229 7.43 -15.93 9.45
N ILE A 230 6.28 -15.36 9.08
CA ILE A 230 5.23 -14.98 10.03
C ILE A 230 4.71 -16.19 10.79
N GLN A 231 4.46 -17.31 10.10
CA GLN A 231 4.00 -18.55 10.72
C GLN A 231 4.97 -19.12 11.77
N LYS A 232 6.29 -18.94 11.56
CA LYS A 232 7.33 -19.45 12.46
C LYS A 232 7.69 -18.48 13.59
N LEU A 233 7.62 -17.17 13.33
CA LEU A 233 8.09 -16.13 14.26
C LEU A 233 6.99 -15.57 15.16
N VAL A 234 5.71 -15.74 14.79
CA VAL A 234 4.57 -15.18 15.50
C VAL A 234 3.60 -16.29 15.87
N ASP A 235 3.57 -16.63 17.16
CA ASP A 235 2.75 -17.72 17.67
C ASP A 235 1.27 -17.33 17.79
N ASP A 236 1.00 -16.10 18.23
CA ASP A 236 -0.37 -15.60 18.42
C ASP A 236 -1.08 -15.42 17.07
N GLU A 237 -2.27 -16.04 16.95
CA GLU A 237 -3.01 -16.04 15.70
C GLU A 237 -3.51 -14.64 15.32
N GLU A 238 -3.90 -13.83 16.30
CA GLU A 238 -4.42 -12.49 16.05
C GLU A 238 -3.29 -11.53 15.65
N GLU A 239 -2.11 -11.65 16.27
CA GLU A 239 -0.90 -10.97 15.84
C GLU A 239 -0.43 -11.40 14.44
N ARG A 240 -0.53 -12.70 14.08
CA ARG A 240 -0.25 -13.12 12.69
C ARG A 240 -1.17 -12.41 11.69
N ARG A 241 -2.47 -12.32 12.00
CA ARG A 241 -3.44 -11.63 11.14
C ARG A 241 -3.18 -10.14 11.05
N LEU A 242 -2.63 -9.51 12.09
CA LEU A 242 -2.14 -8.12 12.03
C LEU A 242 -1.07 -7.97 10.95
N TRP A 243 -0.08 -8.87 10.94
CA TRP A 243 0.97 -8.85 9.93
C TRP A 243 0.44 -9.14 8.53
N TYR A 244 -0.55 -10.03 8.39
CA TYR A 244 -1.24 -10.25 7.11
C TYR A 244 -1.92 -8.99 6.59
N LEU A 245 -2.54 -8.21 7.49
CA LEU A 245 -3.14 -6.93 7.15
C LEU A 245 -2.08 -5.92 6.70
N MET A 246 -0.91 -5.87 7.35
CA MET A 246 0.18 -4.98 6.94
C MET A 246 0.74 -5.35 5.55
N VAL A 247 0.98 -6.64 5.30
CA VAL A 247 1.41 -7.12 3.97
C VAL A 247 0.35 -6.79 2.91
N TYR A 248 -0.93 -6.96 3.24
CA TYR A 248 -2.05 -6.61 2.36
C TYR A 248 -2.09 -5.11 2.02
N VAL A 249 -1.99 -4.24 3.02
CA VAL A 249 -1.99 -2.78 2.81
C VAL A 249 -0.77 -2.35 1.98
N LEU A 250 0.40 -2.94 2.22
CA LEU A 250 1.62 -2.66 1.47
C LEU A 250 1.51 -3.03 -0.01
N GLY A 251 0.83 -4.12 -0.36
CA GLY A 251 0.61 -4.49 -1.76
C GLY A 251 -0.52 -3.70 -2.40
N LEU A 252 -1.66 -3.55 -1.71
CA LEU A 252 -2.84 -2.91 -2.28
C LEU A 252 -2.63 -1.41 -2.52
N GLY A 253 -1.82 -0.76 -1.67
CA GLY A 253 -1.55 0.67 -1.76
C GLY A 253 -1.02 1.08 -3.14
N PRO A 254 0.18 0.61 -3.53
CA PRO A 254 0.75 0.82 -4.86
C PRO A 254 -0.13 0.26 -5.99
N ALA A 255 -0.73 -0.93 -5.80
CA ALA A 255 -1.57 -1.56 -6.82
C ALA A 255 -2.75 -0.70 -7.29
N ILE A 256 -3.31 0.14 -6.41
CA ILE A 256 -4.35 1.11 -6.78
C ILE A 256 -3.73 2.41 -7.28
N ARG A 257 -2.67 2.89 -6.61
CA ARG A 257 -2.06 4.20 -6.89
C ARG A 257 -1.47 4.26 -8.30
N ASP A 258 -0.65 3.28 -8.65
CA ASP A 258 0.17 3.29 -9.86
C ASP A 258 -0.66 3.32 -11.14
N PRO A 259 -1.64 2.43 -11.35
CA PRO A 259 -2.46 2.51 -12.56
C PRO A 259 -3.38 3.74 -12.55
N ALA A 260 -3.86 4.19 -11.37
CA ALA A 260 -4.63 5.43 -11.28
C ALA A 260 -3.78 6.67 -11.66
N GLN A 261 -2.51 6.70 -11.31
CA GLN A 261 -1.59 7.76 -11.72
C GLN A 261 -1.37 7.74 -13.24
N LEU A 262 -1.13 6.56 -13.83
CA LEU A 262 -0.92 6.42 -15.28
C LEU A 262 -2.12 6.93 -16.08
N VAL A 263 -3.35 6.66 -15.62
CA VAL A 263 -4.59 7.15 -16.25
C VAL A 263 -4.68 8.68 -16.29
N LEU A 264 -4.06 9.37 -15.33
CA LEU A 264 -4.04 10.84 -15.23
C LEU A 264 -2.86 11.46 -16.00
N GLN A 265 -1.79 10.69 -16.18
CA GLN A 265 -0.54 11.08 -16.83
C GLN A 265 -0.40 10.30 -18.14
N ILE A 266 -1.07 10.73 -19.20
CA ILE A 266 -0.70 10.21 -20.52
C ILE A 266 0.73 10.69 -20.79
N GLY A 267 1.66 9.74 -20.86
CA GLY A 267 3.04 10.00 -21.26
C GLY A 267 3.07 10.68 -22.62
N GLY A 268 3.66 11.86 -22.66
CA GLY A 268 4.23 12.45 -23.88
C GLY A 268 5.74 12.33 -23.80
#